data_AF-A0A1B6EQW1-F1
#
_entry.id   AF-A0A1B6EQW1-F1
#
_cell.length_a   1.000
_cell.length_b   1.000
_cell.length_c   1.000
_cell.angle_alpha   90.00
_cell.angle_beta   90.00
_cell.angle_gamma   90.00
#
_symmetry.space_group_name_H-M   'P 1'
#
loop_
_entity.id
_entity.type
_entity.pdbx_description
1 polymer ?
#
loop_
_entity_poly.entity_id
_entity_poly.type
_entity_poly.pdbx_seq_one_letter_code
_entity_poly.pdbx_strand_id
1 'polypeptide(L)'
;FGDVCHHGKFWLDPSVSPADKTYLMMDGRILIYGQNQEELYFDASKYCLESVNGSEVVYTFVCAQPVVDAQTEAKYTFYPIGMLLSIPFLFVTFIVYAIIPDLHGNLHGKSLMSHILSLLSGYITLTIIQLKGKNVPGFWCFSIAFVIQFS
;
A
#
# COMPACT_ATOMS: atom_id res chain seq x y z
N PHE A 1 22.03 16.43 18.06
CA PHE A 1 22.23 15.01 17.69
C PHE A 1 20.88 14.47 17.32
N GLY A 2 20.57 14.58 16.02
CA GLY A 2 19.22 14.54 15.47
C GLY A 2 18.90 13.17 14.88
N ASP A 3 17.61 12.89 14.81
CA ASP A 3 17.07 11.72 14.10
C ASP A 3 17.53 11.77 12.63
N VAL A 4 18.27 10.74 12.23
CA VAL A 4 18.80 10.57 10.87
C VAL A 4 17.67 10.23 9.89
N CYS A 5 16.59 9.62 10.38
CA CYS A 5 15.47 9.15 9.56
C CYS A 5 14.33 10.17 9.51
N HIS A 6 14.36 11.08 8.54
CA HIS A 6 13.35 12.15 8.43
C HIS A 6 11.95 11.70 7.95
N HIS A 7 11.85 10.56 7.24
CA HIS A 7 10.60 10.13 6.58
C HIS A 7 9.96 8.88 7.22
N GLY A 8 10.44 8.50 8.41
CA GLY A 8 10.06 7.28 9.10
C GLY A 8 11.17 6.24 9.09
N LYS A 9 10.96 5.17 9.87
CA LYS A 9 11.94 4.11 10.11
C LYS A 9 11.25 2.78 10.31
N PHE A 10 11.91 1.70 9.89
CA PHE A 10 11.43 0.33 10.04
C PHE A 10 12.45 -0.44 10.87
N TRP A 11 12.02 -1.07 11.97
CA TRP A 11 12.93 -1.94 12.72
C TRP A 11 13.07 -3.30 12.03
N LEU A 12 14.24 -3.88 12.17
CA LEU A 12 14.55 -5.24 11.75
C LEU A 12 14.50 -6.14 12.99
N ASP A 13 13.72 -7.22 12.94
CA ASP A 13 13.57 -8.15 14.06
C ASP A 13 14.11 -9.54 13.71
N PRO A 14 15.34 -9.87 14.14
CA PRO A 14 15.95 -11.16 13.86
C PRO A 14 15.23 -12.34 14.52
N SER A 15 14.35 -12.09 15.50
CA SER A 15 13.55 -13.15 16.13
C SER A 15 12.36 -13.61 15.26
N VAL A 16 11.86 -12.71 14.42
CA VAL A 16 10.74 -12.98 13.49
C VAL A 16 11.26 -13.48 12.14
N SER A 17 12.34 -12.88 11.64
CA SER A 17 12.91 -13.18 10.34
C SER A 17 14.43 -13.30 10.44
N PRO A 18 15.05 -14.44 10.06
CA PRO A 18 16.50 -14.57 10.08
C PRO A 18 17.19 -13.65 9.06
N ALA A 19 16.47 -13.17 8.04
CA ALA A 19 16.97 -12.19 7.07
C ALA A 19 17.14 -10.79 7.68
N ASP A 20 16.51 -10.52 8.83
CA ASP A 20 16.57 -9.24 9.52
C ASP A 20 17.81 -9.11 10.42
N LYS A 21 18.72 -10.09 10.36
CA LYS A 21 19.96 -10.07 11.14
C LYS A 21 20.93 -9.04 10.57
N THR A 22 21.23 -8.02 11.38
CA THR A 22 22.16 -6.94 11.02
C THR A 22 23.49 -7.08 11.73
N TYR A 23 24.59 -6.79 11.04
CA TYR A 23 25.94 -6.77 11.61
C TYR A 23 26.53 -5.36 11.47
N LEU A 24 26.96 -4.76 12.59
CA LEU A 24 27.64 -3.48 12.59
C LEU A 24 29.12 -3.67 12.26
N MET A 25 29.60 -3.00 11.24
CA MET A 25 31.00 -3.05 10.82
C MET A 25 31.84 -1.96 11.50
N MET A 26 33.15 -2.17 11.51
CA MET A 26 34.12 -1.25 12.14
C MET A 26 34.20 0.12 11.46
N ASP A 27 33.80 0.21 10.19
CA ASP A 27 33.73 1.46 9.42
C ASP A 27 32.43 2.25 9.67
N GLY A 28 31.57 1.78 10.57
CA GLY A 28 30.29 2.42 10.91
C GLY A 28 29.16 2.12 9.93
N ARG A 29 29.35 1.21 8.96
CA ARG A 29 28.28 0.70 8.10
C ARG A 29 27.61 -0.52 8.73
N ILE A 30 26.37 -0.80 8.34
CA ILE A 30 25.73 -2.09 8.67
C ILE A 30 25.70 -3.01 7.45
N LEU A 31 25.84 -4.31 7.72
CA LEU A 31 25.67 -5.39 6.77
C LEU A 31 24.34 -6.11 7.07
N ILE A 32 23.53 -6.29 6.02
CA ILE A 32 22.29 -7.07 6.04
C ILE A 32 22.40 -8.14 4.95
N TYR A 33 21.90 -9.35 5.23
CA TYR A 33 21.81 -10.41 4.22
C TYR A 33 20.44 -10.37 3.56
N GLY A 34 20.39 -10.09 2.26
CA GLY A 34 19.15 -10.17 1.49
C GLY A 34 18.62 -11.60 1.38
N GLN A 35 17.41 -11.77 0.82
CA GLN A 35 16.79 -13.10 0.70
C GLN A 35 17.64 -14.12 -0.07
N ASN A 36 18.48 -13.63 -1.00
CA ASN A 36 19.39 -14.46 -1.79
C ASN A 36 20.81 -14.56 -1.20
N GLN A 37 20.97 -14.29 0.11
CA GLN A 37 22.27 -14.20 0.79
C GLN A 37 23.22 -13.14 0.21
N GLU A 38 22.67 -12.15 -0.50
CA GLU A 38 23.42 -11.01 -0.98
C GLU A 38 23.81 -10.09 0.18
N GLU A 39 25.07 -9.65 0.18
CA GLU A 39 25.59 -8.73 1.19
C GLU A 39 25.22 -7.29 0.84
N LEU A 40 24.34 -6.70 1.63
CA LEU A 40 23.89 -5.32 1.47
C LEU A 40 24.51 -4.44 2.55
N TYR A 41 25.25 -3.43 2.11
CA TYR A 41 25.93 -2.48 2.99
C TYR A 41 25.19 -1.15 3.04
N PHE A 42 24.89 -0.66 4.23
CA PHE A 42 24.23 0.63 4.44
C PHE A 42 25.10 1.58 5.26
N ASP A 43 25.22 2.82 4.79
CA ASP A 43 25.91 3.90 5.50
C ASP A 43 25.15 4.37 6.74
N ALA A 44 25.86 4.99 7.67
CA ALA A 44 25.32 5.58 8.91
C ALA A 44 24.22 6.64 8.69
N SER A 45 24.03 7.13 7.46
CA SER A 45 22.93 8.02 7.09
C SER A 45 21.62 7.30 6.74
N LYS A 46 21.65 5.97 6.63
CA LYS A 46 20.51 5.14 6.18
C LYS A 46 19.94 4.22 7.25
N TYR A 47 20.54 4.21 8.44
CA TYR A 47 20.07 3.44 9.58
C TYR A 47 20.23 4.22 10.87
N CYS A 48 19.46 3.85 11.89
CA CYS A 48 19.65 4.31 13.26
C CYS A 48 19.51 3.13 14.23
N LEU A 49 20.12 3.26 15.41
CA LEU A 49 20.09 2.26 16.47
C LEU A 49 19.27 2.82 17.63
N GLU A 50 18.25 2.09 18.06
CA GLU A 50 17.37 2.55 19.14
C GLU A 50 16.83 1.39 19.96
N SER A 51 16.59 1.65 21.24
CA SER A 51 15.92 0.70 22.13
C SER A 51 14.41 0.87 22.02
N VAL A 52 13.70 -0.23 21.79
CA VAL A 52 12.24 -0.24 21.81
C VAL A 52 11.78 -0.32 23.28
N ASN A 53 10.91 0.60 23.69
CA ASN A 53 10.30 0.67 25.03
C ASN A 53 11.30 0.66 26.20
N GLY A 54 12.52 1.15 26.00
CA GLY A 54 13.55 1.18 27.04
C GLY A 54 14.08 -0.21 27.41
N SER A 55 13.91 -1.20 26.54
CA SER A 55 14.56 -2.51 26.69
C SER A 55 16.09 -2.39 26.63
N GLU A 56 16.80 -3.33 27.25
CA GLU A 56 18.27 -3.38 27.17
C GLU A 56 18.77 -3.77 25.77
N VAL A 57 17.86 -4.19 24.88
CA VAL A 57 18.17 -4.60 23.52
C VAL A 57 18.09 -3.41 22.59
N VAL A 58 19.19 -3.18 21.87
CA VAL A 58 19.26 -2.16 20.82
C VAL A 58 18.88 -2.80 19.49
N TYR A 59 17.86 -2.24 18.84
CA TYR A 59 17.42 -2.68 17.53
C TYR A 59 17.95 -1.78 16.43
N THR A 60 18.17 -2.37 15.26
CA THR A 60 18.54 -1.64 14.05
C THR A 60 17.29 -1.21 13.31
N PHE A 61 17.19 0.09 13.06
CA PHE A 61 16.14 0.70 12.27
C PHE A 61 16.70 1.17 10.93
N VAL A 62 16.09 0.77 9.83
CA VAL A 62 16.42 1.28 8.50
C VAL A 62 15.55 2.48 8.20
N CYS A 63 16.16 3.56 7.74
CA CYS A 63 15.41 4.76 7.37
C CYS A 63 14.55 4.48 6.14
N ALA A 64 13.30 4.91 6.20
CA ALA A 64 12.47 4.98 5.00
C ALA A 64 13.13 5.96 4.03
N GLN A 65 13.51 5.49 2.85
CA GLN A 65 13.92 6.40 1.79
C GLN A 65 12.71 7.29 1.46
N PRO A 66 12.91 8.60 1.19
CA PRO A 66 11.83 9.40 0.62
C PRO A 66 11.35 8.66 -0.62
N VAL A 67 10.04 8.52 -0.75
CA VAL A 67 9.39 7.78 -1.84
C VAL A 67 9.61 8.57 -3.13
N VAL A 68 10.82 8.58 -3.65
CA VAL A 68 11.20 9.07 -4.98
C VAL A 68 11.52 7.85 -5.84
N ASP A 69 10.69 6.82 -5.69
CA ASP A 69 10.72 5.70 -6.62
C ASP A 69 9.77 6.06 -7.74
N ALA A 70 10.32 6.48 -8.89
CA ALA A 70 9.55 6.89 -10.07
C ALA A 70 8.56 5.80 -10.54
N GLN A 71 8.80 4.53 -10.19
CA GLN A 71 7.87 3.43 -10.45
C GLN A 71 6.70 3.38 -9.47
N THR A 72 6.92 3.75 -8.20
CA THR A 72 5.87 3.94 -7.20
C THR A 72 5.05 5.19 -7.50
N GLU A 73 5.67 6.31 -7.88
CA GLU A 73 5.00 7.56 -8.32
C GLU A 73 4.17 7.35 -9.61
N ALA A 74 4.69 6.60 -10.59
CA ALA A 74 3.95 6.27 -11.81
C ALA A 74 2.75 5.36 -11.51
N LYS A 75 2.90 4.33 -10.66
CA LYS A 75 1.75 3.53 -10.19
C LYS A 75 0.77 4.38 -9.39
N TYR A 76 1.24 5.33 -8.57
CA TYR A 76 0.41 6.28 -7.83
C TYR A 76 -0.30 7.29 -8.73
N THR A 77 0.11 7.45 -9.99
CA THR A 77 -0.51 8.42 -10.92
C THR A 77 -1.44 7.74 -11.92
N PHE A 78 -0.99 6.67 -12.59
CA PHE A 78 -1.79 6.00 -13.61
C PHE A 78 -2.97 5.21 -13.03
N TYR A 79 -2.80 4.62 -11.85
CA TYR A 79 -3.86 3.83 -11.22
C TYR A 79 -5.06 4.68 -10.80
N PRO A 80 -4.90 5.83 -10.10
CA PRO A 80 -6.04 6.71 -9.83
C PRO A 80 -6.67 7.29 -11.10
N ILE A 81 -5.89 7.62 -12.14
CA ILE A 81 -6.44 8.12 -13.40
C ILE A 81 -7.30 7.05 -14.09
N GLY A 82 -6.81 5.81 -14.15
CA GLY A 82 -7.56 4.67 -14.70
C GLY A 82 -8.85 4.39 -13.93
N MET A 83 -8.81 4.47 -12.60
CA MET A 83 -10.03 4.36 -11.77
C MET A 83 -11.00 5.51 -12.04
N LEU A 84 -10.51 6.75 -12.08
CA LEU A 84 -11.34 7.94 -12.25
C LEU A 84 -12.05 7.97 -13.60
N LEU A 85 -11.38 7.49 -14.66
CA LEU A 85 -11.98 7.32 -16.00
C LEU A 85 -12.96 6.15 -16.06
N SER A 86 -12.76 5.10 -15.26
CA SER A 86 -13.63 3.93 -15.24
C SER A 86 -14.98 4.19 -14.57
N ILE A 87 -15.03 5.03 -13.53
CA ILE A 87 -16.27 5.38 -12.81
C ILE A 87 -17.37 5.95 -13.73
N PRO A 88 -17.14 7.02 -14.53
CA PRO A 88 -18.16 7.57 -15.40
C PRO A 88 -18.55 6.59 -16.52
N PHE A 89 -17.61 5.81 -17.03
CA PHE A 89 -17.89 4.79 -18.05
C PHE A 89 -18.81 3.67 -17.51
N LEU A 90 -18.54 3.20 -16.28
CA LEU A 90 -19.37 2.22 -15.56
C LEU A 90 -20.76 2.78 -15.23
N PHE A 91 -20.84 4.07 -14.89
CA PHE A 91 -22.11 4.73 -14.62
C PHE A 91 -22.95 4.89 -15.89
N VAL A 92 -22.33 5.26 -17.01
CA VAL A 92 -23.01 5.34 -18.31
C VAL A 92 -23.50 3.97 -18.75
N THR A 93 -22.68 2.92 -18.61
CA THR A 93 -23.12 1.55 -18.91
C THR A 93 -24.30 1.15 -18.02
N PHE A 94 -24.24 1.40 -16.72
CA PHE A 94 -25.39 1.16 -15.83
C PHE A 94 -26.67 1.86 -16.30
N ILE A 95 -26.58 3.14 -16.67
CA ILE A 95 -27.73 3.91 -17.19
C ILE A 95 -28.27 3.33 -18.50
N VAL A 96 -27.39 3.02 -19.45
CA VAL A 96 -27.79 2.44 -20.75
C VAL A 96 -28.52 1.12 -20.54
N TYR A 97 -27.98 0.24 -19.68
CA TYR A 97 -28.62 -1.03 -19.34
C TYR A 97 -29.95 -0.84 -18.57
N ALA A 98 -30.09 0.21 -17.76
CA ALA A 98 -31.32 0.50 -17.02
C ALA A 98 -32.43 1.10 -17.90
N ILE A 99 -32.07 1.93 -18.89
CA ILE A 99 -33.01 2.60 -19.79
C ILE A 99 -33.53 1.66 -20.88
N ILE A 100 -32.71 0.74 -21.38
CA ILE A 100 -33.12 -0.22 -22.42
C ILE A 100 -33.94 -1.36 -21.78
N PRO A 101 -35.28 -1.32 -21.87
CA PRO A 101 -36.14 -2.31 -21.22
C PRO A 101 -36.05 -3.69 -21.90
N ASP A 102 -35.59 -3.72 -23.15
CA ASP A 102 -35.43 -4.91 -23.98
C ASP A 102 -34.36 -5.87 -23.45
N LEU A 103 -33.33 -5.35 -22.76
CA LEU A 103 -32.28 -6.17 -22.14
C LEU A 103 -32.60 -6.59 -20.70
N HIS A 104 -33.57 -5.93 -20.05
CA HIS A 104 -33.96 -6.20 -18.67
C HIS A 104 -34.80 -7.48 -18.53
N GLY A 105 -35.44 -7.91 -19.63
CA GLY A 105 -36.26 -9.12 -19.68
C GLY A 105 -35.46 -10.43 -19.60
N ASN A 106 -34.16 -10.40 -19.91
CA ASN A 106 -33.31 -11.59 -19.89
C ASN A 106 -32.52 -11.68 -18.57
N LEU A 107 -32.46 -12.87 -17.98
CA LEU A 107 -31.67 -13.19 -16.77
C LEU A 107 -30.22 -12.64 -16.86
N HIS A 108 -29.68 -12.61 -18.08
CA HIS A 108 -28.37 -12.08 -18.41
C HIS A 108 -28.20 -10.59 -18.09
N GLY A 109 -29.22 -9.75 -18.33
CA GLY A 109 -29.17 -8.32 -18.04
C GLY A 109 -29.10 -8.02 -16.54
N LYS A 110 -29.80 -8.79 -15.70
CA LYS A 110 -29.80 -8.61 -14.23
C LYS A 110 -28.48 -9.02 -13.60
N SER A 111 -27.85 -10.09 -14.09
CA SER A 111 -26.51 -10.51 -13.64
C SER A 111 -25.46 -9.44 -13.96
N LEU A 112 -25.50 -8.89 -15.17
CA LEU A 112 -24.56 -7.86 -15.60
C LEU A 112 -24.73 -6.57 -14.79
N MET A 113 -25.96 -6.15 -14.47
CA MET A 113 -26.20 -4.99 -13.60
C MET A 113 -25.61 -5.17 -12.20
N SER A 114 -25.78 -6.36 -11.60
CA SER A 114 -25.18 -6.65 -10.29
C SER A 114 -23.65 -6.57 -10.33
N HIS A 115 -23.05 -7.01 -11.44
CA HIS A 115 -21.60 -6.98 -11.62
C HIS A 115 -21.07 -5.55 -11.79
N ILE A 116 -21.77 -4.72 -12.57
CA ILE A 116 -21.44 -3.29 -12.73
C ILE A 116 -21.55 -2.55 -11.39
N LEU A 117 -22.56 -2.84 -10.58
CA LEU A 117 -22.72 -2.23 -9.25
C LEU A 117 -21.58 -2.62 -8.30
N SER A 118 -21.17 -3.89 -8.31
CA SER A 118 -20.03 -4.39 -7.53
C SER A 118 -18.72 -3.69 -7.92
N LEU A 119 -18.46 -3.58 -9.22
CA LEU A 119 -17.29 -2.87 -9.73
C LEU A 119 -17.35 -1.38 -9.37
N LEU A 120 -18.52 -0.73 -9.47
CA LEU A 120 -18.70 0.67 -9.11
C LEU A 120 -18.41 0.90 -7.61
N SER A 121 -18.90 0.03 -6.71
CA SER A 121 -18.60 0.14 -5.28
C SER A 121 -17.12 -0.03 -4.98
N GLY A 122 -16.44 -0.95 -5.65
CA GLY A 122 -14.99 -1.13 -5.54
C GLY A 122 -14.21 0.12 -5.95
N TYR A 123 -14.53 0.70 -7.12
CA TYR A 123 -13.86 1.90 -7.63
C TYR A 123 -14.08 3.15 -6.76
N ILE A 124 -15.30 3.33 -6.22
CA ILE A 124 -15.59 4.42 -5.29
C ILE A 124 -14.75 4.26 -4.02
N THR A 125 -14.70 3.05 -3.48
CA THR A 125 -13.97 2.72 -2.25
C THR A 125 -12.48 2.96 -2.41
N LEU A 126 -11.89 2.49 -3.51
CA LEU A 126 -10.48 2.74 -3.82
C LEU A 126 -10.18 4.25 -3.99
N THR A 127 -11.07 5.00 -4.64
CA THR A 127 -10.92 6.46 -4.78
C THR A 127 -10.88 7.16 -3.41
N ILE A 128 -11.71 6.72 -2.46
CA ILE A 128 -11.71 7.25 -1.09
C ILE A 128 -10.36 6.98 -0.40
N ILE A 129 -9.80 5.78 -0.54
CA ILE A 129 -8.47 5.45 0.02
C ILE A 129 -7.40 6.34 -0.59
N GLN A 130 -7.41 6.50 -1.92
CA GLN A 130 -6.39 7.29 -2.61
C GLN A 130 -6.46 8.78 -2.22
N LEU A 131 -7.65 9.32 -1.98
CA LEU A 131 -7.85 10.70 -1.53
C LEU A 131 -7.51 10.93 -0.05
N LYS A 132 -7.87 10.00 0.84
CA LYS A 132 -7.64 10.15 2.29
C LYS A 132 -6.26 9.68 2.73
N GLY A 133 -5.59 8.84 1.94
CA GLY A 133 -4.27 8.29 2.23
C GLY A 133 -4.21 7.66 3.62
N LYS A 134 -3.20 8.06 4.41
CA LYS A 134 -2.97 7.55 5.78
C LYS A 134 -3.95 8.07 6.84
N ASN A 135 -4.85 9.00 6.50
CA ASN A 135 -5.77 9.63 7.45
C ASN A 135 -7.12 8.91 7.57
N VAL A 136 -7.21 7.65 7.17
CA VAL A 136 -8.43 6.86 7.32
C VAL A 136 -8.50 6.25 8.73
N PRO A 137 -9.55 6.53 9.53
CA PRO A 137 -9.69 5.94 10.85
C PRO A 137 -9.81 4.41 10.75
N GLY A 138 -9.23 3.69 11.72
CA GLY A 138 -9.05 2.22 11.65
C GLY A 138 -10.35 1.43 11.37
N PHE A 139 -11.48 1.85 11.94
CA PHE A 139 -12.79 1.25 11.67
C PHE A 139 -13.16 1.31 10.18
N TRP A 140 -12.99 2.48 9.55
CA TRP A 140 -13.28 2.66 8.13
C TRP A 140 -12.30 1.90 7.25
N CYS A 141 -11.02 1.83 7.63
CA CYS A 141 -10.02 1.06 6.90
C CYS A 141 -10.42 -0.41 6.77
N PHE A 142 -10.87 -1.00 7.87
CA PHE A 142 -11.37 -2.38 7.88
C PHE A 142 -12.59 -2.52 6.97
N SER A 143 -13.64 -1.71 7.15
CA SER A 143 -14.85 -1.80 6.32
C SER A 143 -14.56 -1.65 4.82
N ILE A 144 -13.70 -0.71 4.45
CA ILE A 144 -13.26 -0.46 3.07
C ILE A 144 -12.52 -1.68 2.51
N ALA A 145 -11.66 -2.33 3.29
CA ALA A 145 -10.96 -3.54 2.87
C ALA A 145 -11.94 -4.69 2.57
N PHE A 146 -12.97 -4.89 3.41
CA PHE A 146 -14.01 -5.88 3.13
C PHE A 146 -14.77 -5.56 1.85
N VAL A 147 -15.17 -4.29 1.65
CA VAL A 147 -15.86 -3.89 0.42
C VAL A 147 -15.02 -4.19 -0.81
N ILE A 148 -13.71 -3.91 -0.79
CA ILE A 148 -12.83 -4.22 -1.92
C ILE A 148 -12.68 -5.73 -2.15
N GLN A 149 -12.58 -6.52 -1.09
CA GLN A 149 -12.39 -7.98 -1.20
C GLN A 149 -13.61 -8.70 -1.79
N PHE A 150 -14.80 -8.16 -1.55
CA PHE A 150 -16.08 -8.75 -1.97
C PHE A 150 -16.75 -8.04 -3.15
N SER A 151 -16.19 -6.90 -3.60
CA SER A 151 -16.59 -6.24 -4.85
C SER A 151 -16.04 -7.00 -6.05
#